data_AF-A0A9D5FX13-F1
#
_entry.id   AF-A0A9D5FX13-F1
#
_cell.length_a   1.000
_cell.length_b   1.000
_cell.length_c   1.000
_cell.angle_alpha   90.00
_cell.angle_beta   90.00
_cell.angle_gamma   90.00
#
_symmetry.space_group_name_H-M   'P 1'
#
loop_
_entity.id
_entity.type
_entity.pdbx_description
1 polymer ?
#
loop_
_entity_poly.entity_id
_entity_poly.type
_entity_poly.pdbx_seq_one_letter_code
_entity_poly.pdbx_strand_id
1 'polypeptide(L)'
;RAKDMSMRGRDAVGVLMRDVGKAVRMHYYYKGSNSNLHYAMEALRNNFGYSVRHLYKDYMLAGTFHEALLNELAEGYPVLICGGSHVFVLDGYDRRGFVHVNWGWGGEHDGYFDINTIYLNVSGFGLREGKFYEEIEVVFAHPKDGNHQEFAATREVETRSAHAFTITEKDVERGTVLNAIIEKVGSNSPINGDLGRFTGKIALGLYNDKGERVKLFNSLHTGIELNSIFTTTTINFNNIDFAGLPNGTYTLKPLSNELVERPSTYSGWQAIAYANTQTVELTSDRIKVKDIAARVPLTLVRKPEVLAPLYQGSGEQGTIGIVVCNDGWQDIRGNLVVEFEGKENGIKYTAPNQEFVCAQRLETTPMRASVLTSYSTNGNSNAMLAGRYTVNFYISVDKGDKTYEKIPITTDTPIEIEVLPNTAPFKLSIKGVDFLANGKATSMQVFDAKETQKIGLMVLAELRGGKAYSGSLRYRAMDISDGKFIELGTKSFVSFQPFAYIYPKTTLVEFPVNRLEAGHIYEVHVEIEKDGQRVDVWNNVTPRVQFAIVSPVTTDISTVETTDNTPTIYNIQGIRMATSFDQLPKGIYIINGKKVKK
;
A
#
# COMPACT_ATOMS: atom_id res chain seq x y z
N ARG A 1 22.75 15.64 -19.28
CA ARG A 1 21.51 15.33 -20.05
C ARG A 1 21.90 14.58 -21.33
N ALA A 2 20.99 13.90 -22.05
CA ALA A 2 21.35 13.12 -23.25
C ALA A 2 22.16 13.92 -24.30
N LYS A 3 21.90 15.23 -24.41
CA LYS A 3 22.66 16.16 -25.26
C LYS A 3 24.15 16.32 -24.89
N ASP A 4 24.52 15.98 -23.66
CA ASP A 4 25.90 16.09 -23.14
C ASP A 4 26.64 14.73 -23.21
N MET A 5 25.99 13.67 -23.71
CA MET A 5 26.53 12.31 -23.76
C MET A 5 27.47 12.14 -24.96
N SER A 6 28.66 11.58 -24.71
CA SER A 6 29.66 11.24 -25.74
C SER A 6 29.12 10.19 -26.73
N MET A 7 29.72 10.09 -27.92
CA MET A 7 29.33 9.07 -28.91
C MET A 7 29.41 7.65 -28.33
N ARG A 8 30.49 7.34 -27.59
CA ARG A 8 30.63 6.06 -26.90
C ARG A 8 29.50 5.79 -25.88
N GLY A 9 29.07 6.82 -25.15
CA GLY A 9 27.95 6.70 -24.22
C GLY A 9 26.64 6.39 -24.95
N ARG A 10 26.40 7.04 -26.10
CA ARG A 10 25.21 6.79 -26.93
C ARG A 10 25.21 5.37 -27.49
N ASP A 11 26.35 4.90 -27.99
CA ASP A 11 26.49 3.54 -28.51
C ASP A 11 26.28 2.49 -27.41
N ALA A 12 26.83 2.71 -26.22
CA ALA A 12 26.65 1.82 -25.08
C ALA A 12 25.17 1.70 -24.68
N VAL A 13 24.44 2.82 -24.58
CA VAL A 13 23.00 2.81 -24.31
C VAL A 13 22.22 2.15 -25.44
N GLY A 14 22.60 2.39 -26.71
CA GLY A 14 21.98 1.74 -27.87
C GLY A 14 22.11 0.22 -27.85
N VAL A 15 23.28 -0.30 -27.48
CA VAL A 15 23.50 -1.74 -27.30
C VAL A 15 22.63 -2.29 -26.17
N LEU A 16 22.62 -1.63 -25.02
CA LEU A 16 21.78 -2.04 -23.88
C LEU A 16 20.30 -2.10 -24.27
N MET A 17 19.77 -1.05 -24.90
CA MET A 17 18.36 -0.99 -25.31
C MET A 17 17.98 -2.06 -26.34
N ARG A 18 18.88 -2.35 -27.29
CA ARG A 18 18.70 -3.45 -28.25
C ARG A 18 18.64 -4.81 -27.54
N ASP A 19 19.55 -5.05 -26.60
CA ASP A 19 19.68 -6.34 -25.92
C ASP A 19 18.52 -6.57 -24.95
N VAL A 20 18.10 -5.53 -24.21
CA VAL A 20 16.88 -5.55 -23.39
C VAL A 20 15.66 -5.81 -24.27
N GLY A 21 15.49 -5.06 -25.35
CA GLY A 21 14.36 -5.22 -26.26
C GLY A 21 14.27 -6.63 -26.86
N LYS A 22 15.41 -7.23 -27.24
CA LYS A 22 15.48 -8.62 -27.67
C LYS A 22 15.09 -9.59 -26.56
N ALA A 23 15.62 -9.42 -25.34
CA ALA A 23 15.37 -10.31 -24.21
C ALA A 23 13.89 -10.32 -23.79
N VAL A 24 13.24 -9.15 -23.83
CA VAL A 24 11.80 -9.03 -23.53
C VAL A 24 10.90 -9.33 -24.73
N ARG A 25 11.43 -9.85 -25.84
CA ARG A 25 10.66 -10.19 -27.05
C ARG A 25 9.85 -8.99 -27.58
N MET A 26 10.47 -7.81 -27.60
CA MET A 26 9.82 -6.56 -28.01
C MET A 26 9.25 -6.66 -29.43
N HIS A 27 7.98 -6.30 -29.58
CA HIS A 27 7.36 -6.08 -30.88
C HIS A 27 7.64 -4.65 -31.33
N TYR A 28 8.66 -4.48 -32.16
CA TYR A 28 9.08 -3.17 -32.63
C TYR A 28 8.10 -2.57 -33.64
N TYR A 29 7.69 -1.32 -33.39
CA TYR A 29 6.88 -0.54 -34.32
C TYR A 29 7.19 0.96 -34.20
N TYR A 30 7.15 1.67 -35.34
CA TYR A 30 7.67 3.04 -35.45
C TYR A 30 6.87 4.09 -34.66
N LYS A 31 5.62 3.81 -34.28
CA LYS A 31 4.81 4.68 -33.41
C LYS A 31 4.89 4.32 -31.92
N GLY A 32 5.49 3.19 -31.60
CA GLY A 32 5.55 2.65 -30.24
C GLY A 32 5.70 1.13 -30.29
N SER A 33 6.58 0.59 -29.45
CA SER A 33 6.86 -0.84 -29.37
C SER A 33 6.24 -1.42 -28.10
N ASN A 34 5.86 -2.69 -28.10
CA ASN A 34 5.22 -3.30 -26.93
C ASN A 34 5.84 -4.66 -26.56
N SER A 35 5.69 -4.99 -25.27
CA SER A 35 5.96 -6.28 -24.65
C SER A 35 5.07 -6.37 -23.39
N ASN A 36 5.39 -7.26 -22.45
CA ASN A 36 4.72 -7.37 -21.16
C ASN A 36 5.71 -7.56 -20.00
N LEU A 37 5.22 -7.32 -18.79
CA LEU A 37 6.02 -7.35 -17.57
C LEU A 37 6.53 -8.76 -17.22
N HIS A 38 5.82 -9.81 -17.64
CA HIS A 38 6.23 -11.19 -17.43
C HIS A 38 7.48 -11.57 -18.25
N TYR A 39 7.60 -11.08 -19.49
CA TYR A 39 8.83 -11.21 -20.28
C TYR A 39 9.97 -10.38 -19.70
N ALA A 40 9.69 -9.19 -19.15
CA ALA A 40 10.70 -8.39 -18.45
C ALA A 40 11.24 -9.12 -17.21
N MET A 41 10.35 -9.70 -16.40
CA MET A 41 10.69 -10.51 -15.24
C MET A 41 11.58 -11.71 -15.63
N GLU A 42 11.21 -12.48 -16.66
CA GLU A 42 11.99 -13.63 -17.12
C GLU A 42 13.35 -13.19 -17.72
N ALA A 43 13.41 -12.06 -18.42
CA ALA A 43 14.67 -11.52 -18.94
C ALA A 43 15.63 -11.08 -17.81
N LEU A 44 15.12 -10.36 -16.81
CA LEU A 44 15.89 -9.97 -15.63
C LEU A 44 16.50 -11.20 -14.94
N ARG A 45 15.70 -12.26 -14.77
CA ARG A 45 16.12 -13.52 -14.14
C ARG A 45 17.13 -14.30 -14.95
N ASN A 46 16.84 -14.56 -16.23
CA ASN A 46 17.56 -15.55 -17.04
C ASN A 46 18.68 -14.95 -17.89
N ASN A 47 18.64 -13.64 -18.16
CA ASN A 47 19.60 -12.96 -19.04
C ASN A 47 20.47 -11.95 -18.30
N PHE A 48 19.94 -11.29 -17.27
CA PHE A 48 20.61 -10.16 -16.61
C PHE A 48 21.07 -10.43 -15.17
N GLY A 49 20.82 -11.63 -14.63
CA GLY A 49 21.35 -12.05 -13.33
C GLY A 49 20.69 -11.37 -12.13
N TYR A 50 19.37 -11.19 -12.17
CA TYR A 50 18.59 -10.65 -11.06
C TYR A 50 17.76 -11.73 -10.36
N SER A 51 17.59 -11.62 -9.06
CA SER A 51 16.49 -12.25 -8.33
C SER A 51 15.28 -11.34 -8.45
N VAL A 52 14.10 -11.90 -8.74
CA VAL A 52 12.91 -11.09 -9.04
C VAL A 52 11.68 -11.62 -8.33
N ARG A 53 10.84 -10.70 -7.87
CA ARG A 53 9.53 -10.97 -7.29
C ARG A 53 8.47 -10.16 -8.04
N HIS A 54 7.33 -10.78 -8.32
CA HIS A 54 6.22 -10.18 -9.04
C HIS A 54 5.00 -10.04 -8.12
N LEU A 55 4.34 -8.89 -8.15
CA LEU A 55 3.13 -8.64 -7.36
C LEU A 55 2.04 -8.02 -8.23
N TYR A 56 0.80 -8.46 -8.01
CA TYR A 56 -0.38 -7.81 -8.59
C TYR A 56 -1.02 -6.94 -7.52
N LYS A 57 -1.02 -5.62 -7.73
CA LYS A 57 -1.71 -4.71 -6.80
C LYS A 57 -3.19 -5.05 -6.70
N ASP A 58 -3.81 -5.37 -7.84
CA ASP A 58 -5.25 -5.53 -7.91
C ASP A 58 -5.78 -6.82 -7.27
N TYR A 59 -4.91 -7.73 -6.83
CA TYR A 59 -5.29 -8.97 -6.14
C TYR A 59 -4.79 -9.01 -4.70
N MET A 60 -4.12 -7.95 -4.24
CA MET A 60 -3.63 -7.79 -2.89
C MET A 60 -4.59 -6.95 -2.06
N LEU A 61 -4.54 -7.13 -0.73
CA LEU A 61 -5.07 -6.14 0.19
C LEU A 61 -4.25 -4.85 0.03
N ALA A 62 -4.92 -3.71 0.08
CA ALA A 62 -4.37 -2.42 -0.35
C ALA A 62 -3.17 -1.99 0.50
N GLY A 63 -3.25 -2.13 1.84
CA GLY A 63 -2.17 -1.81 2.75
C GLY A 63 -0.90 -2.63 2.49
N THR A 64 -1.06 -3.94 2.25
CA THR A 64 0.07 -4.86 2.04
C THR A 64 0.88 -4.53 0.78
N PHE A 65 0.21 -4.14 -0.31
CA PHE A 65 0.92 -3.77 -1.53
C PHE A 65 1.73 -2.48 -1.35
N HIS A 66 1.14 -1.46 -0.72
CA HIS A 66 1.80 -0.18 -0.52
C HIS A 66 3.03 -0.33 0.38
N GLU A 67 2.93 -1.09 1.46
CA GLU A 67 4.06 -1.39 2.34
C GLU A 67 5.19 -2.11 1.60
N ALA A 68 4.88 -3.18 0.85
CA ALA A 68 5.87 -3.91 0.07
C ALA A 68 6.60 -3.00 -0.94
N LEU A 69 5.86 -2.10 -1.61
CA LEU A 69 6.40 -1.15 -2.56
C LEU A 69 7.33 -0.12 -1.90
N LEU A 70 6.90 0.48 -0.80
CA LEU A 70 7.71 1.49 -0.11
C LEU A 70 8.96 0.89 0.53
N ASN A 71 8.90 -0.34 1.04
CA ASN A 71 10.06 -1.04 1.58
C ASN A 71 11.13 -1.28 0.51
N GLU A 72 10.73 -1.76 -0.67
CA GLU A 72 11.64 -1.97 -1.81
C GLU A 72 12.36 -0.66 -2.20
N LEU A 73 11.61 0.45 -2.28
CA LEU A 73 12.17 1.77 -2.57
C LEU A 73 13.07 2.30 -1.44
N ALA A 74 12.70 2.05 -0.17
CA ALA A 74 13.48 2.46 1.00
C ALA A 74 14.81 1.71 1.11
N GLU A 75 14.86 0.46 0.67
CA GLU A 75 16.08 -0.35 0.56
C GLU A 75 16.96 0.07 -0.63
N GLY A 76 16.50 1.02 -1.45
CA GLY A 76 17.26 1.59 -2.55
C GLY A 76 17.10 0.84 -3.88
N TYR A 77 16.08 -0.02 -4.00
CA TYR A 77 15.77 -0.73 -5.24
C TYR A 77 14.66 0.01 -6.01
N PRO A 78 14.93 0.50 -7.23
CA PRO A 78 13.89 1.00 -8.11
C PRO A 78 12.97 -0.13 -8.58
N VAL A 79 11.69 0.18 -8.73
CA VAL A 79 10.63 -0.79 -9.07
C VAL A 79 10.18 -0.61 -10.51
N LEU A 80 10.16 -1.70 -11.27
CA LEU A 80 9.55 -1.73 -12.60
C LEU A 80 8.05 -1.97 -12.44
N ILE A 81 7.22 -1.10 -13.00
CA ILE A 81 5.77 -1.15 -12.85
C ILE A 81 5.07 -1.08 -14.20
N CYS A 82 4.04 -1.90 -14.36
CA CYS A 82 3.04 -1.75 -15.41
C CYS A 82 1.79 -1.13 -14.79
N GLY A 83 1.27 -0.08 -15.41
CA GLY A 83 -0.01 0.52 -15.06
C GLY A 83 -0.79 0.82 -16.33
N GLY A 84 -2.01 0.30 -16.43
CA GLY A 84 -2.81 0.33 -17.65
C GLY A 84 -2.03 -0.25 -18.83
N SER A 85 -1.69 0.60 -19.80
CA SER A 85 -1.01 0.19 -21.02
C SER A 85 0.47 0.57 -21.12
N HIS A 86 1.06 1.11 -20.04
CA HIS A 86 2.44 1.61 -20.04
C HIS A 86 3.29 1.01 -18.92
N VAL A 87 4.59 0.88 -19.19
CA VAL A 87 5.58 0.42 -18.21
C VAL A 87 6.52 1.58 -17.88
N PHE A 88 6.71 1.84 -16.60
CA PHE A 88 7.51 2.94 -16.06
C PHE A 88 8.28 2.48 -14.82
N VAL A 89 9.10 3.37 -14.26
CA VAL A 89 9.93 3.06 -13.08
C VAL A 89 9.49 3.92 -11.91
N LEU A 90 9.41 3.30 -10.73
CA LEU A 90 9.34 4.00 -9.46
C LEU A 90 10.73 4.01 -8.85
N ASP A 91 11.29 5.20 -8.57
CA ASP A 91 12.67 5.35 -8.10
C ASP A 91 12.77 6.20 -6.83
N GLY A 92 11.64 6.46 -6.17
CA GLY A 92 11.58 7.10 -4.88
C GLY A 92 10.14 7.30 -4.42
N TYR A 93 9.99 7.90 -3.24
CA TYR A 93 8.70 8.35 -2.73
C TYR A 93 8.89 9.65 -1.93
N ASP A 94 7.85 10.47 -1.87
CA ASP A 94 7.87 11.71 -1.10
C ASP A 94 7.29 11.54 0.31
N ARG A 95 7.18 12.68 0.98
CA ARG A 95 6.71 12.77 2.36
C ARG A 95 5.28 12.33 2.63
N ARG A 96 4.54 11.96 1.60
CA ARG A 96 3.15 11.50 1.63
C ARG A 96 3.00 10.01 1.36
N GLY A 97 4.09 9.33 1.01
CA GLY A 97 4.03 8.02 0.36
C GLY A 97 3.64 8.11 -1.13
N PHE A 98 3.65 9.29 -1.75
CA PHE A 98 3.47 9.37 -3.21
C PHE A 98 4.74 8.87 -3.87
N VAL A 99 4.60 8.02 -4.88
CA VAL A 99 5.74 7.43 -5.57
C VAL A 99 6.25 8.37 -6.64
N HIS A 100 7.56 8.55 -6.73
CA HIS A 100 8.18 9.23 -7.85
C HIS A 100 8.13 8.29 -9.05
N VAL A 101 7.57 8.78 -10.16
CA VAL A 101 7.45 8.05 -11.41
C VAL A 101 8.42 8.64 -12.41
N ASN A 102 9.26 7.78 -12.98
CA ASN A 102 10.00 8.03 -14.20
C ASN A 102 9.28 7.34 -15.37
N TRP A 103 8.68 8.15 -16.24
CA TRP A 103 7.83 7.64 -17.33
C TRP A 103 8.60 7.06 -18.51
N GLY A 104 9.92 7.25 -18.55
CA GLY A 104 10.75 6.89 -19.71
C GLY A 104 10.62 7.84 -20.90
N TRP A 105 10.01 9.03 -20.71
CA TRP A 105 9.80 10.04 -21.77
C TRP A 105 10.80 11.20 -21.70
N GLY A 106 12.04 10.92 -21.31
CA GLY A 106 13.10 11.93 -21.26
C GLY A 106 12.92 13.00 -20.18
N GLY A 107 12.17 12.69 -19.12
CA GLY A 107 11.87 13.59 -18.00
C GLY A 107 10.51 14.30 -18.11
N GLU A 108 9.77 14.08 -19.20
CA GLU A 108 8.43 14.64 -19.36
C GLU A 108 7.45 13.93 -18.42
N HIS A 109 6.67 14.72 -17.67
CA HIS A 109 5.71 14.27 -16.65
C HIS A 109 6.29 13.53 -15.43
N ASP A 110 7.61 13.37 -15.33
CA ASP A 110 8.23 12.78 -14.14
C ASP A 110 7.85 13.59 -12.89
N GLY A 111 7.55 12.89 -11.81
CA GLY A 111 7.05 13.52 -10.60
C GLY A 111 6.41 12.55 -9.63
N TYR A 112 5.76 13.09 -8.60
CA TYR A 112 5.17 12.31 -7.52
C TYR A 112 3.68 12.07 -7.73
N PHE A 113 3.25 10.82 -7.63
CA PHE A 113 1.87 10.39 -7.87
C PHE A 113 1.35 9.50 -6.74
N ASP A 114 0.03 9.56 -6.51
CA ASP A 114 -0.66 8.53 -5.72
C ASP A 114 -0.87 7.30 -6.61
N ILE A 115 -0.30 6.17 -6.20
CA ILE A 115 -0.38 4.90 -6.92
C ILE A 115 -1.82 4.45 -7.20
N ASN A 116 -2.79 4.87 -6.39
CA ASN A 116 -4.19 4.49 -6.52
C ASN A 116 -4.97 5.32 -7.55
N THR A 117 -4.41 6.47 -7.95
CA THR A 117 -5.07 7.45 -8.82
C THR A 117 -4.14 8.03 -9.88
N ILE A 118 -3.06 7.33 -10.25
CA ILE A 118 -2.10 7.78 -11.27
C ILE A 118 -2.82 8.01 -12.61
N TYR A 119 -2.90 9.28 -12.99
CA TYR A 119 -3.53 9.72 -14.23
C TYR A 119 -2.69 10.82 -14.87
N LEU A 120 -2.55 10.77 -16.20
CA LEU A 120 -2.04 11.89 -16.99
C LEU A 120 -3.00 12.17 -18.14
N ASN A 121 -3.20 13.45 -18.46
CA ASN A 121 -3.93 13.85 -19.66
C ASN A 121 -3.01 13.74 -20.90
N VAL A 122 -2.62 12.52 -21.23
CA VAL A 122 -1.77 12.18 -22.37
C VAL A 122 -2.59 11.40 -23.39
N SER A 123 -2.25 11.58 -24.66
CA SER A 123 -2.86 10.84 -25.76
C SER A 123 -1.76 10.38 -26.72
N GLY A 124 -1.94 9.21 -27.32
CA GLY A 124 -0.92 8.63 -28.18
C GLY A 124 -1.11 7.13 -28.39
N PHE A 125 -0.26 6.57 -29.25
CA PHE A 125 -0.29 5.13 -29.53
C PHE A 125 -0.03 4.33 -28.25
N GLY A 126 -0.98 3.49 -27.85
CA GLY A 126 -0.84 2.63 -26.68
C GLY A 126 -0.97 3.34 -25.32
N LEU A 127 -1.40 4.61 -25.25
CA LEU A 127 -1.58 5.33 -23.97
C LEU A 127 -3.03 5.37 -23.45
N ARG A 128 -3.96 4.77 -24.20
CA ARG A 128 -5.40 4.67 -23.88
C ARG A 128 -5.94 6.02 -23.37
N GLU A 129 -6.59 6.05 -22.22
CA GLU A 129 -7.18 7.23 -21.59
C GLU A 129 -6.25 7.89 -20.55
N GLY A 130 -4.96 7.50 -20.50
CA GLY A 130 -4.00 8.03 -19.52
C GLY A 130 -4.27 7.61 -18.07
N LYS A 131 -5.11 6.59 -17.86
CA LYS A 131 -5.38 5.96 -16.57
C LYS A 131 -4.33 4.87 -16.31
N PHE A 132 -3.33 5.19 -15.49
CA PHE A 132 -2.24 4.27 -15.15
C PHE A 132 -2.44 3.59 -13.79
N TYR A 133 -3.56 3.86 -13.12
CA TYR A 133 -3.97 3.20 -11.87
C TYR A 133 -4.69 1.86 -12.07
N GLU A 134 -4.94 1.45 -13.32
CA GLU A 134 -5.60 0.20 -13.68
C GLU A 134 -4.58 -0.91 -13.88
N GLU A 135 -4.93 -2.18 -13.58
CA GLU A 135 -4.13 -3.36 -13.92
C GLU A 135 -2.66 -3.25 -13.43
N ILE A 136 -2.47 -2.73 -12.21
CA ILE A 136 -1.11 -2.50 -11.71
C ILE A 136 -0.41 -3.82 -11.37
N GLU A 137 0.73 -4.02 -12.01
CA GLU A 137 1.67 -5.11 -11.78
C GLU A 137 3.06 -4.54 -11.52
N VAL A 138 3.81 -5.11 -10.57
CA VAL A 138 5.18 -4.66 -10.27
C VAL A 138 6.17 -5.82 -10.28
N VAL A 139 7.40 -5.52 -10.71
CA VAL A 139 8.56 -6.40 -10.61
C VAL A 139 9.60 -5.74 -9.72
N PHE A 140 9.85 -6.39 -8.60
CA PHE A 140 10.98 -6.14 -7.70
C PHE A 140 12.19 -6.91 -8.21
N ALA A 141 13.38 -6.31 -8.16
CA ALA A 141 14.56 -6.85 -8.82
C ALA A 141 15.85 -6.55 -8.04
N HIS A 142 16.44 -7.60 -7.46
CA HIS A 142 17.68 -7.52 -6.70
C HIS A 142 18.84 -8.16 -7.51
N PRO A 143 20.01 -7.50 -7.65
CA PRO A 143 21.15 -8.09 -8.34
C PRO A 143 21.64 -9.38 -7.66
N LYS A 144 21.98 -10.42 -8.42
CA LYS A 144 22.64 -11.64 -7.91
C LYS A 144 24.16 -11.46 -7.87
N ASP A 145 24.62 -10.54 -7.05
CA ASP A 145 26.03 -10.18 -6.93
C ASP A 145 26.67 -10.63 -5.60
N GLY A 146 25.89 -11.28 -4.73
CA GLY A 146 26.32 -11.71 -3.40
C GLY A 146 26.28 -10.63 -2.32
N ASN A 147 25.95 -9.38 -2.66
CA ASN A 147 25.80 -8.27 -1.73
C ASN A 147 24.34 -7.92 -1.44
N HIS A 148 23.43 -8.30 -2.33
CA HIS A 148 21.99 -8.05 -2.19
C HIS A 148 21.25 -9.35 -1.85
N GLN A 149 20.21 -9.23 -1.02
CA GLN A 149 19.41 -10.38 -0.60
C GLN A 149 18.56 -10.90 -1.77
N GLU A 150 18.67 -12.18 -2.10
CA GLU A 150 17.79 -12.79 -3.09
C GLU A 150 16.41 -13.11 -2.52
N PHE A 151 15.36 -12.94 -3.33
CA PHE A 151 14.01 -13.42 -2.99
C PHE A 151 13.99 -14.96 -2.88
N ALA A 152 13.18 -15.48 -1.96
CA ALA A 152 12.97 -16.92 -1.83
C ALA A 152 12.37 -17.52 -3.11
N ALA A 153 12.90 -18.67 -3.53
CA ALA A 153 12.39 -19.41 -4.68
C ALA A 153 11.43 -20.50 -4.21
N THR A 154 10.13 -20.26 -4.34
CA THR A 154 9.06 -21.20 -3.99
C THR A 154 8.15 -21.42 -5.20
N ARG A 155 7.64 -22.66 -5.40
CA ARG A 155 6.58 -22.92 -6.39
C ARG A 155 5.22 -22.53 -5.81
N GLU A 156 5.01 -21.23 -5.70
CA GLU A 156 3.75 -20.68 -5.20
C GLU A 156 2.64 -20.72 -6.26
N VAL A 157 1.43 -20.92 -5.77
CA VAL A 157 0.18 -20.84 -6.54
C VAL A 157 -0.57 -19.60 -6.09
N GLU A 158 -1.12 -18.89 -7.06
CA GLU A 158 -1.83 -17.63 -6.86
C GLU A 158 -3.15 -17.65 -7.63
N THR A 159 -4.08 -16.78 -7.24
CA THR A 159 -5.25 -16.44 -8.06
C THR A 159 -5.10 -15.07 -8.68
N ARG A 160 -5.49 -14.91 -9.95
CA ARG A 160 -5.44 -13.63 -10.66
C ARG A 160 -6.80 -12.92 -10.70
N SER A 161 -7.43 -12.85 -9.54
CA SER A 161 -8.70 -12.16 -9.29
C SER A 161 -8.83 -11.89 -7.79
N ALA A 162 -9.35 -10.72 -7.42
CA ALA A 162 -9.66 -10.40 -6.02
C ALA A 162 -10.86 -11.17 -5.46
N HIS A 163 -11.64 -11.81 -6.33
CA HIS A 163 -12.80 -12.60 -5.96
C HIS A 163 -12.81 -13.91 -6.78
N ALA A 164 -11.72 -14.67 -6.68
CA ALA A 164 -11.48 -15.90 -7.42
C ALA A 164 -12.29 -17.10 -6.92
N PHE A 165 -12.59 -17.15 -5.62
CA PHE A 165 -13.24 -18.26 -4.94
C PHE A 165 -14.71 -17.95 -4.63
N THR A 166 -15.62 -18.69 -5.28
CA THR A 166 -17.06 -18.54 -5.11
C THR A 166 -17.73 -19.87 -4.80
N ILE A 167 -18.79 -19.81 -4.00
CA ILE A 167 -19.70 -20.93 -3.75
C ILE A 167 -21.03 -20.59 -4.41
N THR A 168 -21.58 -21.55 -5.17
CA THR A 168 -22.78 -21.37 -5.97
C THR A 168 -24.02 -21.18 -5.09
N GLU A 169 -24.19 -22.06 -4.12
CA GLU A 169 -25.31 -22.03 -3.18
C GLU A 169 -25.04 -21.06 -2.03
N LYS A 170 -26.04 -20.25 -1.65
CA LYS A 170 -25.90 -19.24 -0.58
C LYS A 170 -26.71 -19.55 0.68
N ASP A 171 -27.96 -19.93 0.55
CA ASP A 171 -28.82 -20.27 1.69
C ASP A 171 -29.63 -21.53 1.35
N VAL A 172 -29.21 -22.66 1.92
CA VAL A 172 -29.78 -23.99 1.61
C VAL A 172 -30.03 -24.79 2.88
N GLU A 173 -30.78 -25.90 2.75
CA GLU A 173 -31.07 -26.79 3.87
C GLU A 173 -29.81 -27.49 4.39
N ARG A 174 -29.77 -27.74 5.70
CA ARG A 174 -28.67 -28.49 6.33
C ARG A 174 -28.54 -29.88 5.70
N GLY A 175 -27.32 -30.27 5.35
CA GLY A 175 -27.03 -31.53 4.66
C GLY A 175 -26.97 -31.44 3.13
N THR A 176 -27.29 -30.27 2.55
CA THR A 176 -27.05 -30.00 1.14
C THR A 176 -25.54 -30.00 0.85
N VAL A 177 -25.14 -30.67 -0.23
CA VAL A 177 -23.77 -30.62 -0.76
C VAL A 177 -23.63 -29.36 -1.62
N LEU A 178 -22.61 -28.55 -1.36
CA LEU A 178 -22.38 -27.32 -2.12
C LEU A 178 -21.35 -27.51 -3.25
N ASN A 179 -21.45 -26.61 -4.22
CA ASN A 179 -20.53 -26.48 -5.34
C ASN A 179 -19.72 -25.18 -5.21
N ALA A 180 -18.44 -25.25 -5.59
CA ALA A 180 -17.58 -24.08 -5.59
C ALA A 180 -16.59 -24.09 -6.74
N ILE A 181 -16.11 -22.89 -7.07
CA ILE A 181 -15.13 -22.67 -8.13
C ILE A 181 -14.02 -21.78 -7.60
N ILE A 182 -12.77 -22.10 -7.97
CA ILE A 182 -11.63 -21.19 -7.90
C ILE A 182 -11.20 -20.88 -9.32
N GLU A 183 -11.40 -19.64 -9.76
CA GLU A 183 -11.02 -19.19 -11.09
C GLU A 183 -9.61 -18.59 -11.14
N LYS A 184 -9.04 -18.56 -12.35
CA LYS A 184 -7.77 -17.88 -12.66
C LYS A 184 -6.60 -18.31 -11.76
N VAL A 185 -6.53 -19.60 -11.43
CA VAL A 185 -5.41 -20.19 -10.69
C VAL A 185 -4.19 -20.26 -11.59
N GLY A 186 -3.08 -19.67 -11.15
CA GLY A 186 -1.83 -19.57 -11.91
C GLY A 186 -0.59 -19.69 -11.02
N SER A 187 0.58 -19.54 -11.62
CA SER A 187 1.85 -19.49 -10.90
C SER A 187 2.86 -18.60 -11.63
N ASN A 188 3.49 -17.69 -10.89
CA ASN A 188 4.63 -16.88 -11.33
C ASN A 188 5.98 -17.46 -10.88
N SER A 189 5.98 -18.69 -10.36
CA SER A 189 7.15 -19.36 -9.79
C SER A 189 8.38 -19.26 -10.71
N PRO A 190 9.56 -18.89 -10.17
CA PRO A 190 10.80 -18.91 -10.93
C PRO A 190 11.24 -20.30 -11.38
N ILE A 191 10.78 -21.33 -10.69
CA ILE A 191 11.20 -22.71 -10.91
C ILE A 191 10.35 -23.29 -12.04
N ASN A 192 10.96 -23.73 -13.13
CA ASN A 192 10.24 -24.35 -14.25
C ASN A 192 11.03 -25.54 -14.81
N GLY A 193 10.96 -26.68 -14.09
CA GLY A 193 11.68 -27.92 -14.41
C GLY A 193 10.72 -29.08 -14.68
N ASP A 194 11.13 -30.31 -14.33
CA ASP A 194 10.34 -31.55 -14.57
C ASP A 194 8.96 -31.61 -13.86
N LEU A 195 8.74 -30.70 -12.91
CA LEU A 195 7.49 -30.51 -12.17
C LEU A 195 6.78 -29.20 -12.56
N GLY A 196 7.18 -28.60 -13.68
CA GLY A 196 6.69 -27.32 -14.13
C GLY A 196 6.94 -26.20 -13.11
N ARG A 197 6.08 -25.18 -13.20
CA ARG A 197 5.99 -24.06 -12.25
C ARG A 197 5.20 -24.39 -11.01
N PHE A 198 4.27 -25.32 -11.14
CA PHE A 198 3.62 -26.01 -10.03
C PHE A 198 3.11 -27.36 -10.52
N THR A 199 3.34 -28.40 -9.73
CA THR A 199 2.61 -29.66 -9.86
C THR A 199 2.06 -29.99 -8.48
N GLY A 200 0.79 -30.32 -8.34
CA GLY A 200 0.25 -30.61 -7.02
C GLY A 200 -1.26 -30.77 -6.94
N LYS A 201 -1.77 -30.65 -5.72
CA LYS A 201 -3.20 -30.76 -5.40
C LYS A 201 -3.74 -29.42 -4.94
N ILE A 202 -5.01 -29.17 -5.22
CA ILE A 202 -5.76 -28.03 -4.69
C ILE A 202 -6.97 -28.54 -3.91
N ALA A 203 -7.24 -27.92 -2.77
CA ALA A 203 -8.34 -28.26 -1.88
C ALA A 203 -8.92 -26.99 -1.22
N LEU A 204 -10.06 -27.14 -0.54
CA LEU A 204 -10.58 -26.14 0.39
C LEU A 204 -10.41 -26.65 1.82
N GLY A 205 -9.69 -25.90 2.66
CA GLY A 205 -9.65 -26.14 4.10
C GLY A 205 -10.81 -25.45 4.79
N LEU A 206 -11.52 -26.17 5.64
CA LEU A 206 -12.56 -25.63 6.52
C LEU A 206 -11.99 -25.41 7.91
N TYR A 207 -12.10 -24.17 8.41
CA TYR A 207 -11.56 -23.77 9.70
C TYR A 207 -12.69 -23.34 10.63
N ASN A 208 -12.60 -23.71 11.91
CA ASN A 208 -13.53 -23.23 12.94
C ASN A 208 -13.17 -21.80 13.40
N ASP A 209 -13.94 -21.28 14.35
CA ASP A 209 -13.75 -19.97 14.99
C ASP A 209 -12.41 -19.83 15.73
N LYS A 210 -11.78 -20.95 16.14
CA LYS A 210 -10.45 -21.00 16.74
C LYS A 210 -9.31 -21.03 15.70
N GLY A 211 -9.63 -21.06 14.42
CA GLY A 211 -8.63 -21.18 13.34
C GLY A 211 -8.07 -22.60 13.16
N GLU A 212 -8.70 -23.61 13.74
CA GLU A 212 -8.31 -25.02 13.59
C GLU A 212 -8.96 -25.60 12.32
N ARG A 213 -8.19 -26.31 11.49
CA ARG A 213 -8.73 -26.97 10.29
C ARG A 213 -9.51 -28.22 10.67
N VAL A 214 -10.83 -28.18 10.54
CA VAL A 214 -11.75 -29.27 10.92
C VAL A 214 -12.12 -30.20 9.77
N LYS A 215 -12.00 -29.75 8.51
CA LYS A 215 -12.28 -30.56 7.32
C LYS A 215 -11.46 -30.09 6.12
N LEU A 216 -11.25 -30.98 5.16
CA LEU A 216 -10.58 -30.70 3.90
C LEU A 216 -11.43 -31.24 2.74
N PHE A 217 -11.76 -30.39 1.78
CA PHE A 217 -12.48 -30.74 0.57
C PHE A 217 -11.52 -30.79 -0.61
N ASN A 218 -11.23 -31.99 -1.10
CA ASN A 218 -10.33 -32.15 -2.24
C ASN A 218 -11.05 -31.75 -3.53
N SER A 219 -10.33 -31.06 -4.43
CA SER A 219 -10.84 -30.86 -5.79
C SER A 219 -10.87 -32.19 -6.56
N LEU A 220 -11.64 -32.21 -7.64
CA LEU A 220 -11.68 -33.35 -8.57
C LEU A 220 -10.35 -33.60 -9.30
N HIS A 221 -9.50 -32.57 -9.39
CA HIS A 221 -8.23 -32.61 -10.12
C HIS A 221 -7.10 -33.02 -9.15
N THR A 222 -6.65 -34.27 -9.24
CA THR A 222 -5.65 -34.83 -8.30
C THR A 222 -4.18 -34.61 -8.71
N GLY A 223 -3.92 -33.87 -9.79
CA GLY A 223 -2.58 -33.59 -10.31
C GLY A 223 -2.59 -32.38 -11.24
N ILE A 224 -2.77 -31.19 -10.66
CA ILE A 224 -2.76 -29.92 -11.38
C ILE A 224 -1.32 -29.60 -11.76
N GLU A 225 -1.08 -29.35 -13.04
CA GLU A 225 0.22 -28.98 -13.58
C GLU A 225 0.13 -27.61 -14.26
N LEU A 226 0.94 -26.67 -13.79
CA LEU A 226 1.06 -25.31 -14.32
C LEU A 226 2.47 -25.14 -14.90
N ASN A 227 2.57 -24.98 -16.22
CA ASN A 227 3.85 -24.92 -16.94
C ASN A 227 4.20 -23.53 -17.48
N SER A 228 3.24 -22.60 -17.48
CA SER A 228 3.40 -21.26 -18.05
C SER A 228 2.86 -20.19 -17.12
N ILE A 229 3.59 -19.08 -17.04
CA ILE A 229 3.17 -17.85 -16.35
C ILE A 229 2.03 -17.12 -17.07
N PHE A 230 1.73 -17.48 -18.31
CA PHE A 230 0.70 -16.82 -19.12
C PHE A 230 -0.66 -17.54 -19.08
N THR A 231 -0.72 -18.71 -18.45
CA THR A 231 -1.92 -19.54 -18.42
C THR A 231 -2.47 -19.61 -17.01
N THR A 232 -3.79 -19.59 -16.91
CA THR A 232 -4.50 -19.91 -15.67
C THR A 232 -5.48 -21.05 -15.92
N THR A 233 -5.92 -21.68 -14.83
CA THR A 233 -6.92 -22.75 -14.86
C THR A 233 -8.03 -22.48 -13.86
N THR A 234 -9.12 -23.24 -13.96
CA THR A 234 -10.27 -23.18 -13.07
C THR A 234 -10.41 -24.50 -12.33
N ILE A 235 -10.59 -24.42 -11.01
CA ILE A 235 -10.73 -25.58 -10.13
C ILE A 235 -12.16 -25.68 -9.63
N ASN A 236 -12.80 -26.81 -9.92
CA ASN A 236 -14.18 -27.08 -9.52
C ASN A 236 -14.24 -28.02 -8.31
N PHE A 237 -15.21 -27.75 -7.44
CA PHE A 237 -15.60 -28.57 -6.29
C PHE A 237 -17.09 -28.85 -6.38
N ASN A 238 -17.49 -30.12 -6.25
CA ASN A 238 -18.89 -30.55 -6.32
C ASN A 238 -19.30 -31.44 -5.13
N ASN A 239 -18.46 -31.48 -4.09
CA ASN A 239 -18.58 -32.39 -2.96
C ASN A 239 -18.31 -31.69 -1.62
N ILE A 240 -18.71 -30.41 -1.50
CA ILE A 240 -18.55 -29.66 -0.25
C ILE A 240 -19.71 -30.03 0.69
N ASP A 241 -19.50 -31.11 1.43
CA ASP A 241 -20.45 -31.65 2.40
C ASP A 241 -20.07 -31.27 3.85
N PHE A 242 -20.99 -30.69 4.60
CA PHE A 242 -20.79 -30.31 6.00
C PHE A 242 -21.35 -31.33 7.02
N ALA A 243 -21.69 -32.54 6.58
CA ALA A 243 -22.17 -33.61 7.45
C ALA A 243 -21.22 -33.88 8.62
N GLY A 244 -21.80 -34.09 9.80
CA GLY A 244 -21.09 -34.39 11.05
C GLY A 244 -20.45 -33.19 11.76
N LEU A 245 -20.48 -31.99 11.16
CA LEU A 245 -19.99 -30.79 11.81
C LEU A 245 -21.05 -30.19 12.75
N PRO A 246 -20.68 -29.60 13.89
CA PRO A 246 -21.63 -28.91 14.77
C PRO A 246 -22.16 -27.62 14.12
N ASN A 247 -23.08 -26.96 14.83
CA ASN A 247 -23.49 -25.60 14.47
C ASN A 247 -22.35 -24.63 14.80
N GLY A 248 -22.23 -23.57 13.99
CA GLY A 248 -21.19 -22.57 14.18
C GLY A 248 -20.84 -21.85 12.89
N THR A 249 -19.89 -20.93 13.01
CA THR A 249 -19.33 -20.19 11.88
C THR A 249 -17.99 -20.78 11.50
N TYR A 250 -17.79 -21.00 10.21
CA TYR A 250 -16.59 -21.59 9.65
C TYR A 250 -16.04 -20.73 8.51
N THR A 251 -14.74 -20.82 8.27
CA THR A 251 -14.07 -20.17 7.14
C THR A 251 -13.53 -21.22 6.17
N LEU A 252 -13.91 -21.12 4.90
CA LEU A 252 -13.33 -21.88 3.80
C LEU A 252 -12.17 -21.11 3.18
N LYS A 253 -11.00 -21.77 3.10
CA LYS A 253 -9.78 -21.20 2.52
C LYS A 253 -9.27 -22.10 1.38
N PRO A 254 -9.01 -21.56 0.17
CA PRO A 254 -8.28 -22.26 -0.88
C PRO A 254 -6.85 -22.62 -0.47
N LEU A 255 -6.49 -23.89 -0.62
CA LEU A 255 -5.18 -24.44 -0.28
C LEU A 255 -4.55 -25.17 -1.47
N SER A 256 -3.23 -25.10 -1.57
CA SER A 256 -2.41 -25.89 -2.49
C SER A 256 -1.49 -26.84 -1.71
N ASN A 257 -1.09 -27.93 -2.35
CA ASN A 257 -0.10 -28.86 -1.81
C ASN A 257 0.81 -29.31 -2.95
N GLU A 258 2.03 -28.78 -2.98
CA GLU A 258 3.00 -28.99 -4.06
C GLU A 258 3.59 -30.39 -3.99
N LEU A 259 3.65 -31.07 -5.12
CA LEU A 259 4.47 -32.25 -5.31
C LEU A 259 5.92 -31.79 -5.51
N VAL A 260 6.77 -31.99 -4.50
CA VAL A 260 8.18 -31.57 -4.53
C VAL A 260 9.10 -32.65 -5.10
N GLU A 261 8.70 -33.92 -5.00
CA GLU A 261 9.44 -35.05 -5.56
C GLU A 261 8.47 -36.17 -6.01
N ARG A 262 8.70 -36.72 -7.21
CA ARG A 262 7.88 -37.81 -7.74
C ARG A 262 8.16 -39.12 -7.00
N PRO A 263 7.17 -40.01 -6.85
CA PRO A 263 5.79 -39.85 -7.35
C PRO A 263 4.86 -39.13 -6.37
N SER A 264 5.22 -38.97 -5.09
CA SER A 264 4.24 -38.64 -4.04
C SER A 264 4.78 -37.87 -2.83
N THR A 265 5.93 -37.21 -2.91
CA THR A 265 6.42 -36.37 -1.80
C THR A 265 5.84 -34.97 -1.94
N TYR A 266 5.11 -34.53 -0.92
CA TYR A 266 4.35 -33.28 -0.93
C TYR A 266 4.86 -32.31 0.14
N SER A 267 4.87 -30.99 -0.16
CA SER A 267 5.35 -29.95 0.77
C SER A 267 4.43 -29.68 1.94
N GLY A 268 3.16 -30.10 1.86
CA GLY A 268 2.13 -29.81 2.84
C GLY A 268 1.12 -28.78 2.33
N TRP A 269 -0.01 -28.67 3.03
CA TRP A 269 -1.08 -27.75 2.64
C TRP A 269 -0.74 -26.32 3.03
N GLN A 270 -0.70 -25.43 2.04
CA GLN A 270 -0.45 -24.00 2.20
C GLN A 270 -1.57 -23.18 1.55
N ALA A 271 -1.80 -21.96 2.01
CA ALA A 271 -2.78 -21.06 1.40
C ALA A 271 -2.38 -20.71 -0.05
N ILE A 272 -3.38 -20.58 -0.93
CA ILE A 272 -3.16 -20.04 -2.28
C ILE A 272 -3.08 -18.51 -2.17
N ALA A 273 -2.04 -17.91 -2.73
CA ALA A 273 -1.83 -16.46 -2.68
C ALA A 273 -2.98 -15.72 -3.39
N TYR A 274 -3.36 -14.56 -2.83
CA TYR A 274 -4.45 -13.68 -3.30
C TYR A 274 -5.87 -14.27 -3.29
N ALA A 275 -6.03 -15.55 -2.96
CA ALA A 275 -7.35 -16.18 -2.97
C ALA A 275 -8.20 -15.65 -1.82
N ASN A 276 -9.39 -15.15 -2.13
CA ASN A 276 -10.37 -14.78 -1.12
C ASN A 276 -10.86 -16.01 -0.33
N THR A 277 -11.44 -15.76 0.83
CA THR A 277 -12.06 -16.80 1.68
C THR A 277 -13.58 -16.63 1.67
N GLN A 278 -14.31 -17.67 2.08
CA GLN A 278 -15.77 -17.65 2.22
C GLN A 278 -16.16 -18.04 3.63
N THR A 279 -17.13 -17.32 4.21
CA THR A 279 -17.66 -17.65 5.53
C THR A 279 -18.92 -18.48 5.38
N VAL A 280 -19.02 -19.58 6.14
CA VAL A 280 -20.18 -20.48 6.14
C VAL A 280 -20.71 -20.59 7.56
N GLU A 281 -21.98 -20.25 7.75
CA GLU A 281 -22.70 -20.43 9.00
C GLU A 281 -23.58 -21.67 8.90
N LEU A 282 -23.38 -22.58 9.85
CA LEU A 282 -24.11 -23.83 9.97
C LEU A 282 -25.10 -23.74 11.14
N THR A 283 -26.40 -23.79 10.86
CA THR A 283 -27.47 -23.86 11.87
C THR A 283 -28.11 -25.26 11.87
N SER A 284 -28.99 -25.55 12.83
CA SER A 284 -29.65 -26.86 12.94
C SER A 284 -30.34 -27.32 11.65
N ASP A 285 -30.75 -26.37 10.80
CA ASP A 285 -31.61 -26.58 9.64
C ASP A 285 -31.08 -25.93 8.35
N ARG A 286 -30.05 -25.05 8.41
CA ARG A 286 -29.53 -24.31 7.26
C ARG A 286 -28.01 -24.32 7.15
N ILE A 287 -27.55 -24.09 5.91
CA ILE A 287 -26.19 -23.70 5.55
C ILE A 287 -26.28 -22.32 4.90
N LYS A 288 -25.65 -21.31 5.49
CA LYS A 288 -25.61 -19.94 4.99
C LYS A 288 -24.20 -19.53 4.63
N VAL A 289 -23.92 -19.36 3.35
CA VAL A 289 -22.67 -18.79 2.84
C VAL A 289 -22.78 -17.27 2.84
N LYS A 290 -21.96 -16.63 3.66
CA LYS A 290 -21.80 -15.18 3.70
C LYS A 290 -20.75 -14.80 2.68
N ASP A 291 -21.23 -14.24 1.57
CA ASP A 291 -20.36 -13.67 0.54
C ASP A 291 -20.16 -12.18 0.81
N ILE A 292 -19.01 -11.66 0.37
CA ILE A 292 -18.75 -10.22 0.43
C ILE A 292 -19.36 -9.59 -0.81
N ALA A 293 -20.11 -8.52 -0.65
CA ALA A 293 -20.69 -7.80 -1.79
C ALA A 293 -19.60 -7.06 -2.58
N ALA A 294 -19.78 -6.96 -3.90
CA ALA A 294 -18.84 -6.23 -4.76
C ALA A 294 -18.73 -4.76 -4.38
N ARG A 295 -19.88 -4.12 -4.15
CA ARG A 295 -20.00 -2.74 -3.68
C ARG A 295 -20.93 -2.70 -2.48
N VAL A 296 -20.53 -1.92 -1.47
CA VAL A 296 -21.31 -1.63 -0.26
C VAL A 296 -21.35 -0.12 -0.05
N PRO A 297 -22.28 0.40 0.78
CA PRO A 297 -22.24 1.80 1.18
C PRO A 297 -20.90 2.13 1.86
N LEU A 298 -20.31 3.27 1.48
CA LEU A 298 -19.11 3.77 2.13
C LEU A 298 -19.48 4.38 3.49
N THR A 299 -18.60 4.24 4.49
CA THR A 299 -18.81 4.77 5.83
C THR A 299 -17.59 5.58 6.28
N LEU A 300 -17.82 6.59 7.14
CA LEU A 300 -16.74 7.27 7.83
C LEU A 300 -16.32 6.46 9.06
N VAL A 301 -15.02 6.23 9.18
CA VAL A 301 -14.43 5.54 10.35
C VAL A 301 -14.44 6.45 11.59
N ARG A 302 -14.37 7.77 11.38
CA ARG A 302 -14.32 8.77 12.44
C ARG A 302 -14.84 10.13 11.95
N LYS A 303 -15.04 11.05 12.91
CA LYS A 303 -15.41 12.45 12.61
C LYS A 303 -14.35 13.09 11.69
N PRO A 304 -14.76 13.81 10.63
CA PRO A 304 -13.84 14.57 9.80
C PRO A 304 -13.06 15.63 10.58
N GLU A 305 -11.84 15.90 10.12
CA GLU A 305 -10.96 16.91 10.70
C GLU A 305 -10.76 18.09 9.74
N VAL A 306 -10.88 19.32 10.24
CA VAL A 306 -10.57 20.51 9.44
C VAL A 306 -9.06 20.70 9.46
N LEU A 307 -8.39 20.22 8.40
CA LEU A 307 -6.93 20.30 8.28
C LEU A 307 -6.47 21.71 7.89
N ALA A 308 -7.32 22.45 7.17
CA ALA A 308 -7.11 23.86 6.84
C ALA A 308 -8.44 24.63 6.97
N PRO A 309 -8.50 25.74 7.72
CA PRO A 309 -9.75 26.45 7.99
C PRO A 309 -10.45 26.95 6.71
N LEU A 310 -11.78 26.86 6.71
CA LEU A 310 -12.62 27.43 5.66
C LEU A 310 -12.95 28.88 6.01
N TYR A 311 -12.68 29.82 5.09
CA TYR A 311 -12.94 31.25 5.29
C TYR A 311 -14.00 31.76 4.33
N GLN A 312 -14.93 32.56 4.82
CA GLN A 312 -15.98 33.23 4.05
C GLN A 312 -15.42 33.88 2.77
N GLY A 313 -16.00 33.56 1.62
CA GLY A 313 -15.66 34.23 0.36
C GLY A 313 -14.18 34.18 -0.02
N SER A 314 -13.40 33.24 0.52
CA SER A 314 -11.97 33.15 0.26
C SER A 314 -11.70 32.41 -1.05
N GLY A 315 -10.75 32.93 -1.84
CA GLY A 315 -10.17 32.23 -3.00
C GLY A 315 -9.08 31.22 -2.61
N GLU A 316 -8.69 31.18 -1.33
CA GLU A 316 -7.84 30.12 -0.79
C GLU A 316 -8.72 28.93 -0.38
N GLN A 317 -8.20 27.72 -0.56
CA GLN A 317 -8.93 26.49 -0.27
C GLN A 317 -8.75 26.11 1.21
N GLY A 318 -9.85 25.75 1.86
CA GLY A 318 -9.81 24.95 3.08
C GLY A 318 -9.59 23.46 2.76
N THR A 319 -9.41 22.64 3.79
CA THR A 319 -9.25 21.19 3.63
C THR A 319 -9.93 20.45 4.76
N ILE A 320 -10.66 19.42 4.40
CA ILE A 320 -11.26 18.47 5.33
C ILE A 320 -10.62 17.11 5.11
N GLY A 321 -10.06 16.52 6.16
CA GLY A 321 -9.57 15.15 6.18
C GLY A 321 -10.69 14.20 6.57
N ILE A 322 -10.87 13.12 5.80
CA ILE A 322 -11.82 12.05 6.08
C ILE A 322 -11.11 10.70 6.03
N VAL A 323 -11.64 9.71 6.75
CA VAL A 323 -11.20 8.31 6.63
C VAL A 323 -12.40 7.47 6.29
N VAL A 324 -12.33 6.80 5.14
CA VAL A 324 -13.45 6.12 4.51
C VAL A 324 -13.21 4.62 4.56
N CYS A 325 -14.17 3.87 5.06
CA CYS A 325 -14.17 2.41 5.01
C CYS A 325 -14.97 1.92 3.79
N ASN A 326 -14.42 0.93 3.09
CA ASN A 326 -15.09 0.19 2.03
C ASN A 326 -14.98 -1.31 2.31
N ASP A 327 -16.05 -1.91 2.85
CA ASP A 327 -16.12 -3.35 3.12
C ASP A 327 -16.40 -4.19 1.85
N GLY A 328 -16.57 -3.55 0.69
CA GLY A 328 -16.79 -4.22 -0.58
C GLY A 328 -15.49 -4.74 -1.18
N TRP A 329 -15.57 -5.78 -2.01
CA TRP A 329 -14.38 -6.35 -2.67
C TRP A 329 -13.99 -5.63 -3.97
N GLN A 330 -14.68 -4.55 -4.37
CA GLN A 330 -14.26 -3.67 -5.46
C GLN A 330 -13.81 -2.30 -4.94
N ASP A 331 -12.75 -1.77 -5.54
CA ASP A 331 -12.35 -0.38 -5.35
C ASP A 331 -13.44 0.56 -5.89
N ILE A 332 -13.65 1.70 -5.24
CA ILE A 332 -14.53 2.76 -5.72
C ILE A 332 -13.69 3.99 -6.06
N ARG A 333 -13.52 4.26 -7.35
CA ARG A 333 -12.77 5.41 -7.86
C ARG A 333 -13.69 6.47 -8.46
N GLY A 334 -13.45 7.73 -8.13
CA GLY A 334 -14.25 8.83 -8.65
C GLY A 334 -13.88 10.16 -8.03
N ASN A 335 -14.64 11.18 -8.38
CA ASN A 335 -14.44 12.54 -7.87
C ASN A 335 -15.08 12.68 -6.49
N LEU A 336 -14.29 13.09 -5.48
CA LEU A 336 -14.80 13.40 -4.15
C LEU A 336 -15.60 14.70 -4.20
N VAL A 337 -16.90 14.60 -3.89
CA VAL A 337 -17.85 15.70 -3.85
C VAL A 337 -18.15 16.05 -2.40
N VAL A 338 -18.09 17.34 -2.08
CA VAL A 338 -18.41 17.87 -0.76
C VAL A 338 -19.57 18.84 -0.88
N GLU A 339 -20.64 18.57 -0.15
CA GLU A 339 -21.84 19.41 -0.11
C GLU A 339 -22.07 19.94 1.30
N PHE A 340 -22.43 21.21 1.37
CA PHE A 340 -22.67 21.95 2.60
C PHE A 340 -24.10 22.48 2.61
N GLU A 341 -24.72 22.47 3.78
CA GLU A 341 -26.01 23.11 4.05
C GLU A 341 -25.91 23.97 5.31
N GLY A 342 -26.10 25.28 5.17
CA GLY A 342 -25.96 26.23 6.25
C GLY A 342 -27.07 26.06 7.29
N LYS A 343 -26.70 25.86 8.56
CA LYS A 343 -27.66 25.62 9.64
C LYS A 343 -28.50 26.85 9.96
N GLU A 344 -27.91 28.03 9.85
CA GLU A 344 -28.59 29.29 10.18
C GLU A 344 -29.39 29.89 9.02
N ASN A 345 -29.00 29.60 7.77
CA ASN A 345 -29.53 30.29 6.58
C ASN A 345 -30.04 29.36 5.48
N GLY A 346 -29.90 28.04 5.63
CA GLY A 346 -30.33 27.03 4.66
C GLY A 346 -29.56 27.07 3.32
N ILE A 347 -28.46 27.82 3.24
CA ILE A 347 -27.69 27.96 1.99
C ILE A 347 -27.02 26.64 1.66
N LYS A 348 -27.30 26.14 0.46
CA LYS A 348 -26.62 24.96 -0.09
C LYS A 348 -25.39 25.38 -0.90
N TYR A 349 -24.30 24.66 -0.73
CA TYR A 349 -23.04 24.93 -1.42
C TYR A 349 -22.35 23.62 -1.78
N THR A 350 -21.86 23.50 -3.00
CA THR A 350 -21.07 22.34 -3.45
C THR A 350 -19.66 22.83 -3.77
N ALA A 351 -18.65 22.19 -3.18
CA ALA A 351 -17.26 22.53 -3.48
C ALA A 351 -16.97 22.29 -4.97
N PRO A 352 -16.37 23.26 -5.71
CA PRO A 352 -16.16 23.14 -7.14
C PRO A 352 -14.94 22.28 -7.49
N ASN A 353 -13.97 22.20 -6.59
CA ASN A 353 -12.78 21.38 -6.71
C ASN A 353 -13.09 19.98 -6.22
N GLN A 354 -12.91 19.00 -7.10
CA GLN A 354 -13.12 17.59 -6.79
C GLN A 354 -11.81 16.85 -7.02
N GLU A 355 -11.30 16.24 -5.95
CA GLU A 355 -10.12 15.38 -6.04
C GLU A 355 -10.56 14.01 -6.56
N PHE A 356 -9.82 13.44 -7.52
CA PHE A 356 -10.05 12.07 -7.93
C PHE A 356 -9.44 11.14 -6.87
N VAL A 357 -10.27 10.31 -6.24
CA VAL A 357 -9.91 9.48 -5.09
C VAL A 357 -10.24 8.01 -5.35
N CYS A 358 -9.69 7.12 -4.53
CA CYS A 358 -10.00 5.69 -4.51
C CYS A 358 -10.36 5.25 -3.09
N ALA A 359 -11.61 4.84 -2.85
CA ALA A 359 -11.94 4.05 -1.67
C ALA A 359 -11.51 2.61 -1.93
N GLN A 360 -10.36 2.21 -1.39
CA GLN A 360 -9.76 0.91 -1.63
C GLN A 360 -10.62 -0.20 -1.02
N ARG A 361 -10.76 -1.31 -1.73
CA ARG A 361 -11.55 -2.48 -1.30
C ARG A 361 -11.06 -3.06 0.02
N LEU A 362 -11.99 -3.59 0.82
CA LEU A 362 -11.73 -4.31 2.08
C LEU A 362 -10.80 -3.57 3.05
N GLU A 363 -10.80 -2.24 3.02
CA GLU A 363 -9.82 -1.41 3.72
C GLU A 363 -10.41 -0.05 4.10
N THR A 364 -9.70 0.66 4.97
CA THR A 364 -9.92 2.06 5.26
C THR A 364 -8.93 2.93 4.48
N THR A 365 -9.41 3.95 3.78
CA THR A 365 -8.59 4.87 3.01
C THR A 365 -8.70 6.29 3.57
N PRO A 366 -7.59 6.94 3.98
CA PRO A 366 -7.58 8.36 4.26
C PRO A 366 -7.74 9.17 2.96
N MET A 367 -8.60 10.18 2.99
CA MET A 367 -8.83 11.08 1.84
C MET A 367 -8.83 12.53 2.30
N ARG A 368 -8.53 13.43 1.35
CA ARG A 368 -8.59 14.88 1.56
C ARG A 368 -9.62 15.49 0.63
N ALA A 369 -10.46 16.32 1.23
CA ALA A 369 -11.45 17.12 0.54
C ALA A 369 -10.96 18.56 0.57
N SER A 370 -10.29 19.01 -0.49
CA SER A 370 -10.02 20.42 -0.68
C SER A 370 -11.33 21.16 -0.97
N VAL A 371 -11.53 22.32 -0.35
CA VAL A 371 -12.79 23.08 -0.46
C VAL A 371 -12.45 24.53 -0.80
N LEU A 372 -12.70 24.90 -2.05
CA LEU A 372 -12.71 26.31 -2.43
C LEU A 372 -14.00 26.94 -1.94
N THR A 373 -13.91 28.00 -1.12
CA THR A 373 -15.07 28.66 -0.47
C THR A 373 -15.68 29.79 -1.29
N SER A 374 -15.07 30.14 -2.43
CA SER A 374 -15.52 31.19 -3.34
C SER A 374 -15.08 30.89 -4.76
N TYR A 375 -16.02 30.83 -5.70
CA TYR A 375 -15.75 30.65 -7.12
C TYR A 375 -16.84 31.29 -7.98
N SER A 376 -16.50 31.59 -9.23
CA SER A 376 -17.46 32.09 -10.21
C SER A 376 -17.64 31.08 -11.34
N THR A 377 -18.89 30.81 -11.71
CA THR A 377 -19.22 29.93 -12.84
C THR A 377 -20.23 30.64 -13.73
N ASN A 378 -19.89 30.81 -15.01
CA ASN A 378 -20.76 31.49 -16.00
C ASN A 378 -21.28 32.87 -15.54
N GLY A 379 -20.45 33.63 -14.81
CA GLY A 379 -20.80 34.95 -14.28
C GLY A 379 -21.55 34.94 -12.94
N ASN A 380 -21.97 33.77 -12.43
CA ASN A 380 -22.58 33.65 -11.11
C ASN A 380 -21.51 33.43 -10.04
N SER A 381 -21.48 34.31 -9.04
CA SER A 381 -20.60 34.19 -7.88
C SER A 381 -21.20 33.26 -6.83
N ASN A 382 -20.45 32.22 -6.45
CA ASN A 382 -20.80 31.28 -5.41
C ASN A 382 -19.79 31.43 -4.28
N ALA A 383 -20.23 31.95 -3.13
CA ALA A 383 -19.38 32.16 -1.97
C ALA A 383 -20.07 31.64 -0.71
N MET A 384 -19.31 30.95 0.13
CA MET A 384 -19.76 30.57 1.47
C MET A 384 -19.79 31.81 2.38
N LEU A 385 -20.82 31.93 3.21
CA LEU A 385 -20.90 32.90 4.29
C LEU A 385 -20.28 32.32 5.57
N ALA A 386 -19.86 33.18 6.49
CA ALA A 386 -19.49 32.70 7.82
C ALA A 386 -20.71 32.09 8.53
N GLY A 387 -20.52 30.99 9.25
CA GLY A 387 -21.60 30.25 9.91
C GLY A 387 -21.33 28.76 10.01
N ARG A 388 -22.30 28.01 10.53
CA ARG A 388 -22.18 26.55 10.69
C ARG A 388 -22.87 25.85 9.53
N TYR A 389 -22.26 24.78 9.05
CA TYR A 389 -22.76 23.99 7.94
C TYR A 389 -22.81 22.52 8.32
N THR A 390 -23.90 21.85 7.97
CA THR A 390 -23.92 20.39 7.86
C THR A 390 -23.22 19.97 6.57
N VAL A 391 -22.38 18.95 6.62
CA VAL A 391 -21.52 18.54 5.50
C VAL A 391 -21.78 17.09 5.11
N ASN A 392 -21.89 16.83 3.81
CA ASN A 392 -22.07 15.51 3.23
C ASN A 392 -20.98 15.23 2.20
N PHE A 393 -20.48 13.99 2.18
CA PHE A 393 -19.43 13.54 1.29
C PHE A 393 -19.95 12.44 0.35
N TYR A 394 -19.51 12.48 -0.91
CA TYR A 394 -19.86 11.49 -1.90
C TYR A 394 -18.69 11.22 -2.83
N ILE A 395 -18.61 10.01 -3.40
CA ILE A 395 -17.76 9.74 -4.55
C ILE A 395 -18.64 9.70 -5.79
N SER A 396 -18.37 10.60 -6.73
CA SER A 396 -19.02 10.64 -8.05
C SER A 396 -18.25 9.74 -9.01
N VAL A 397 -18.81 8.58 -9.31
CA VAL A 397 -18.21 7.53 -10.14
C VAL A 397 -18.75 7.62 -11.56
N ASP A 398 -17.85 7.67 -12.55
CA ASP A 398 -18.23 7.59 -13.96
C ASP A 398 -18.68 6.16 -14.31
N LYS A 399 -19.85 6.02 -14.93
CA LYS A 399 -20.38 4.73 -15.38
C LYS A 399 -19.86 4.31 -16.77
N GLY A 400 -19.03 5.13 -17.41
CA GLY A 400 -18.43 4.88 -18.72
C GLY A 400 -19.28 5.33 -19.92
N ASP A 401 -20.52 5.76 -19.67
CA ASP A 401 -21.45 6.33 -20.66
C ASP A 401 -21.63 7.85 -20.48
N LYS A 402 -20.70 8.49 -19.75
CA LYS A 402 -20.77 9.89 -19.30
C LYS A 402 -21.90 10.19 -18.32
N THR A 403 -22.54 9.16 -17.75
CA THR A 403 -23.41 9.31 -16.58
C THR A 403 -22.63 9.02 -15.31
N TYR A 404 -23.05 9.66 -14.21
CA TYR A 404 -22.34 9.56 -12.94
C TYR A 404 -23.24 8.96 -11.86
N GLU A 405 -22.68 8.02 -11.10
CA GLU A 405 -23.24 7.50 -9.86
C GLU A 405 -22.72 8.30 -8.67
N LYS A 406 -23.60 8.81 -7.83
CA LYS A 406 -23.22 9.50 -6.61
C LYS A 406 -23.30 8.52 -5.43
N ILE A 407 -22.15 8.00 -5.00
CA ILE A 407 -22.06 7.04 -3.91
C ILE A 407 -21.87 7.81 -2.59
N PRO A 408 -22.82 7.74 -1.64
CA PRO A 408 -22.70 8.46 -0.37
C PRO A 408 -21.64 7.83 0.54
N ILE A 409 -20.91 8.69 1.26
CA ILE A 409 -20.07 8.31 2.39
C ILE A 409 -20.87 8.63 3.65
N THR A 410 -21.42 7.58 4.26
CA THR A 410 -22.38 7.68 5.34
C THR A 410 -21.73 7.80 6.72
N THR A 411 -22.49 8.35 7.66
CA THR A 411 -22.08 8.51 9.06
C THR A 411 -23.32 8.46 9.94
N ASP A 412 -23.17 7.98 11.17
CA ASP A 412 -24.26 7.88 12.13
C ASP A 412 -24.69 9.24 12.69
N THR A 413 -23.82 10.25 12.59
CA THR A 413 -24.05 11.59 13.14
C THR A 413 -23.81 12.67 12.11
N PRO A 414 -24.67 13.70 12.00
CA PRO A 414 -24.43 14.83 11.11
C PRO A 414 -23.07 15.48 11.36
N ILE A 415 -22.34 15.76 10.29
CA ILE A 415 -21.03 16.41 10.35
C ILE A 415 -21.27 17.91 10.33
N GLU A 416 -20.79 18.62 11.35
CA GLU A 416 -20.85 20.07 11.41
C GLU A 416 -19.46 20.69 11.25
N ILE A 417 -19.35 21.65 10.33
CA ILE A 417 -18.13 22.43 10.08
C ILE A 417 -18.47 23.91 10.14
N GLU A 418 -17.58 24.69 10.74
CA GLU A 418 -17.69 26.14 10.81
C GLU A 418 -16.91 26.79 9.66
N VAL A 419 -17.57 27.68 8.92
CA VAL A 419 -16.91 28.62 8.00
C VAL A 419 -16.66 29.90 8.77
N LEU A 420 -15.38 30.27 8.87
CA LEU A 420 -14.95 31.42 9.64
C LEU A 420 -15.10 32.73 8.85
N PRO A 421 -15.35 33.87 9.50
CA PRO A 421 -15.24 35.17 8.86
C PRO A 421 -13.85 35.36 8.24
N ASN A 422 -13.77 35.93 7.04
CA ASN A 422 -12.51 36.25 6.37
C ASN A 422 -11.89 37.54 6.92
N THR A 423 -11.90 37.67 8.25
CA THR A 423 -11.27 38.73 9.04
C THR A 423 -10.16 38.17 9.93
N ALA A 424 -9.75 36.91 9.70
CA ALA A 424 -8.66 36.29 10.44
C ALA A 424 -7.41 37.18 10.35
N PRO A 425 -6.80 37.54 11.49
CA PRO A 425 -5.69 38.50 11.52
C PRO A 425 -4.45 37.97 10.79
N PHE A 426 -4.33 36.65 10.68
CA PHE A 426 -3.32 35.94 9.91
C PHE A 426 -3.83 34.56 9.48
N LYS A 427 -3.10 33.97 8.53
CA LYS A 427 -3.22 32.59 8.06
C LYS A 427 -1.82 31.96 8.13
N LEU A 428 -1.66 30.97 8.98
CA LEU A 428 -0.41 30.21 9.09
C LEU A 428 -0.55 28.93 8.25
N SER A 429 0.49 28.61 7.49
CA SER A 429 0.49 27.47 6.58
C SER A 429 1.81 26.71 6.67
N ILE A 430 1.76 25.42 6.97
CA ILE A 430 2.94 24.54 6.97
C ILE A 430 3.39 24.20 5.56
N LYS A 431 4.58 24.61 5.14
CA LYS A 431 5.17 24.34 3.82
C LYS A 431 6.02 23.07 3.75
N GLY A 432 6.31 22.45 4.88
CA GLY A 432 6.95 21.14 4.97
C GLY A 432 7.41 20.84 6.39
N VAL A 433 7.95 19.64 6.61
CA VAL A 433 8.58 19.23 7.88
C VAL A 433 9.90 18.54 7.61
N ASP A 434 10.98 19.08 8.15
CA ASP A 434 12.29 18.44 8.13
C ASP A 434 12.50 17.59 9.39
N PHE A 435 13.24 16.51 9.21
CA PHE A 435 13.51 15.54 10.26
C PHE A 435 14.95 15.61 10.74
N LEU A 436 15.13 15.34 12.03
CA LEU A 436 16.40 14.92 12.60
C LEU A 436 16.30 13.45 13.06
N ALA A 437 17.30 12.64 12.74
CA ALA A 437 17.52 11.34 13.38
C ALA A 437 18.72 11.48 14.32
N ASN A 438 18.52 11.22 15.61
CA ASN A 438 19.57 11.33 16.63
C ASN A 438 20.31 12.69 16.57
N GLY A 439 19.56 13.78 16.36
CA GLY A 439 20.09 15.15 16.26
C GLY A 439 20.75 15.53 14.92
N LYS A 440 20.82 14.62 13.93
CA LYS A 440 21.36 14.89 12.59
C LYS A 440 20.25 15.04 11.55
N ALA A 441 20.37 16.01 10.67
CA ALA A 441 19.41 16.21 9.58
C ALA A 441 19.34 14.97 8.69
N THR A 442 18.13 14.56 8.35
CA THR A 442 17.86 13.41 7.49
C THR A 442 16.71 13.71 6.53
N SER A 443 16.80 13.16 5.32
CA SER A 443 15.67 13.10 4.39
C SER A 443 14.81 11.85 4.60
N MET A 444 15.25 10.91 5.45
CA MET A 444 14.53 9.69 5.75
C MET A 444 13.25 9.98 6.54
N GLN A 445 12.23 9.20 6.23
CA GLN A 445 10.95 9.19 6.95
C GLN A 445 10.60 7.79 7.44
N VAL A 446 11.56 6.88 7.33
CA VAL A 446 11.50 5.55 7.91
C VAL A 446 12.59 5.54 8.99
N PHE A 447 12.18 5.36 10.23
CA PHE A 447 13.09 5.36 11.37
C PHE A 447 13.11 3.98 12.00
N ASP A 448 14.29 3.38 12.04
CA ASP A 448 14.50 2.11 12.72
C ASP A 448 14.42 2.31 14.24
N ALA A 449 13.52 1.58 14.90
CA ALA A 449 13.26 1.67 16.34
C ALA A 449 14.44 1.21 17.22
N LYS A 450 15.36 0.40 16.67
CA LYS A 450 16.59 -0.04 17.33
C LYS A 450 17.75 0.92 17.10
N GLU A 451 17.85 1.54 15.91
CA GLU A 451 18.96 2.45 15.56
C GLU A 451 18.67 3.93 15.88
N THR A 452 17.40 4.34 15.83
CA THR A 452 16.97 5.70 16.07
C THR A 452 16.51 5.85 17.52
N GLN A 453 17.24 6.59 18.34
CA GLN A 453 16.84 6.87 19.72
C GLN A 453 15.88 8.05 19.82
N LYS A 454 16.11 9.08 19.00
CA LYS A 454 15.32 10.32 18.98
C LYS A 454 15.01 10.77 17.57
N ILE A 455 13.80 11.29 17.41
CA ILE A 455 13.34 11.96 16.21
C ILE A 455 13.13 13.44 16.53
N GLY A 456 13.63 14.31 15.66
CA GLY A 456 13.36 15.75 15.70
C GLY A 456 12.47 16.18 14.55
N LEU A 457 11.53 17.08 14.79
CA LEU A 457 10.65 17.67 13.78
C LEU A 457 10.83 19.18 13.73
N MET A 458 10.93 19.73 12.51
CA MET A 458 11.04 21.15 12.25
C MET A 458 10.11 21.55 11.11
N VAL A 459 9.18 22.46 11.35
CA VAL A 459 8.26 22.91 10.28
C VAL A 459 8.85 24.08 9.51
N LEU A 460 8.72 23.98 8.19
CA LEU A 460 8.82 25.12 7.30
C LEU A 460 7.40 25.68 7.21
N ALA A 461 7.24 26.98 7.39
CA ALA A 461 5.91 27.58 7.41
C ALA A 461 5.94 29.00 6.81
N GLU A 462 4.78 29.44 6.36
CA GLU A 462 4.52 30.78 5.85
C GLU A 462 3.34 31.37 6.64
N LEU A 463 3.48 32.62 7.10
CA LEU A 463 2.38 33.37 7.68
C LEU A 463 1.97 34.49 6.73
N ARG A 464 0.68 34.53 6.36
CA ARG A 464 0.06 35.61 5.58
C ARG A 464 -0.90 36.41 6.44
N GLY A 465 -1.12 37.68 6.13
CA GLY A 465 -2.13 38.51 6.79
C GLY A 465 -1.56 39.77 7.44
N GLY A 466 -2.37 40.43 8.27
CA GLY A 466 -2.06 41.75 8.82
C GLY A 466 -1.39 41.76 10.20
N LYS A 467 -1.34 40.62 10.91
CA LYS A 467 -0.72 40.52 12.23
C LYS A 467 0.29 39.38 12.31
N ALA A 468 1.34 39.57 13.12
CA ALA A 468 2.25 38.51 13.49
C ALA A 468 1.55 37.47 14.39
N TYR A 469 2.04 36.23 14.37
CA TYR A 469 1.73 35.23 15.40
C TYR A 469 2.86 35.20 16.43
N SER A 470 2.50 35.12 17.71
CA SER A 470 3.42 34.83 18.80
C SER A 470 2.75 33.87 19.77
N GLY A 471 3.29 32.67 19.93
CA GLY A 471 2.66 31.63 20.73
C GLY A 471 3.40 30.30 20.64
N SER A 472 2.76 29.23 21.10
CA SER A 472 3.35 27.89 21.04
C SER A 472 3.04 27.21 19.70
N LEU A 473 3.95 26.38 19.22
CA LEU A 473 3.66 25.36 18.22
C LEU A 473 3.61 24.00 18.91
N ARG A 474 2.51 23.27 18.75
CA ARG A 474 2.37 21.90 19.27
C ARG A 474 2.45 20.91 18.13
N TYR A 475 3.07 19.76 18.40
CA TYR A 475 3.27 18.68 17.46
C TYR A 475 2.65 17.42 18.01
N ARG A 476 1.79 16.80 17.21
CA ARG A 476 1.24 15.47 17.49
C ARG A 476 1.36 14.59 16.24
N ALA A 477 1.45 13.28 16.43
CA ALA A 477 1.40 12.29 15.38
C ALA A 477 0.04 11.58 15.45
N MET A 478 -0.61 11.38 14.32
CA MET A 478 -1.74 10.48 14.22
C MET A 478 -1.24 9.14 13.70
N ASP A 479 -1.43 8.08 14.47
CA ASP A 479 -1.25 6.72 13.97
C ASP A 479 -2.29 6.46 12.89
N ILE A 480 -1.88 6.11 11.68
CA ILE A 480 -2.79 5.87 10.57
C ILE A 480 -3.58 4.57 10.76
N SER A 481 -3.03 3.62 11.51
CA SER A 481 -3.57 2.28 11.69
C SER A 481 -4.83 2.29 12.55
N ASP A 482 -4.82 3.06 13.63
CA ASP A 482 -5.94 3.11 14.58
C ASP A 482 -6.53 4.52 14.77
N GLY A 483 -5.89 5.54 14.18
CA GLY A 483 -6.33 6.91 14.22
C GLY A 483 -6.08 7.65 15.54
N LYS A 484 -5.32 7.09 16.48
CA LYS A 484 -5.00 7.73 17.75
C LYS A 484 -3.94 8.81 17.57
N PHE A 485 -4.05 9.86 18.38
CA PHE A 485 -3.08 10.93 18.45
C PHE A 485 -2.07 10.72 19.57
N ILE A 486 -0.79 10.94 19.26
CA ILE A 486 0.36 10.84 20.15
C ILE A 486 1.03 12.22 20.22
N GLU A 487 1.20 12.75 21.42
CA GLU A 487 1.88 14.04 21.63
C GLU A 487 3.39 13.89 21.43
N LEU A 488 3.92 14.63 20.44
CA LEU A 488 5.34 14.59 20.08
C LEU A 488 6.11 15.65 20.85
N GLY A 489 5.57 16.86 20.97
CA GLY A 489 6.21 17.92 21.74
C GLY A 489 5.60 19.28 21.50
N THR A 490 6.13 20.28 22.21
CA THR A 490 5.71 21.67 22.06
C THR A 490 6.93 22.56 22.00
N LYS A 491 7.00 23.42 20.98
CA LYS A 491 7.92 24.54 20.95
C LYS A 491 7.22 25.77 21.52
N SER A 492 7.60 26.14 22.73
CA SER A 492 7.11 27.36 23.37
C SER A 492 7.73 28.60 22.73
N PHE A 493 6.93 29.67 22.58
CA PHE A 493 7.37 31.00 22.14
C PHE A 493 7.99 31.07 20.73
N VAL A 494 7.20 30.68 19.74
CA VAL A 494 7.53 30.89 18.33
C VAL A 494 6.89 32.18 17.85
N SER A 495 7.65 32.99 17.10
CA SER A 495 7.19 34.25 16.53
C SER A 495 7.29 34.22 15.01
N PHE A 496 6.16 34.51 14.35
CA PHE A 496 6.05 34.53 12.90
C PHE A 496 5.61 35.90 12.41
N GLN A 497 6.44 36.51 11.57
CA GLN A 497 6.16 37.81 10.98
C GLN A 497 5.27 37.67 9.73
N PRO A 498 4.39 38.64 9.46
CA PRO A 498 3.62 38.69 8.22
C PRO A 498 4.50 38.61 6.98
N PHE A 499 4.08 37.77 6.02
CA PHE A 499 4.75 37.57 4.74
C PHE A 499 6.19 37.05 4.84
N ALA A 500 6.58 36.49 6.00
CA ALA A 500 7.90 35.93 6.23
C ALA A 500 7.92 34.41 6.10
N TYR A 501 9.03 33.91 5.54
CA TYR A 501 9.37 32.49 5.58
C TYR A 501 9.93 32.12 6.95
N ILE A 502 9.48 31.00 7.50
CA ILE A 502 9.87 30.55 8.83
C ILE A 502 10.97 29.50 8.68
N TYR A 503 12.15 29.79 9.25
CA TYR A 503 13.28 28.86 9.22
C TYR A 503 13.03 27.65 10.14
N PRO A 504 13.19 26.41 9.62
CA PRO A 504 12.82 25.18 10.34
C PRO A 504 13.44 25.07 11.75
N LYS A 505 14.71 25.46 11.92
CA LYS A 505 15.42 25.38 13.21
C LYS A 505 14.73 26.10 14.37
N THR A 506 13.94 27.14 14.10
CA THR A 506 13.22 27.90 15.16
C THR A 506 12.05 27.13 15.76
N THR A 507 11.63 26.04 15.11
CA THR A 507 10.43 25.27 15.44
C THR A 507 10.74 23.87 15.98
N LEU A 508 12.03 23.52 16.12
CA LEU A 508 12.48 22.18 16.49
C LEU A 508 11.83 21.67 17.78
N VAL A 509 11.21 20.50 17.70
CA VAL A 509 10.89 19.62 18.84
C VAL A 509 11.59 18.29 18.66
N GLU A 510 12.03 17.68 19.76
CA GLU A 510 12.63 16.34 19.76
C GLU A 510 11.91 15.44 20.74
N PHE A 511 11.73 14.17 20.37
CA PHE A 511 11.08 13.16 21.20
C PHE A 511 11.73 11.79 21.01
N PRO A 512 11.65 10.91 22.03
CA PRO A 512 12.20 9.56 21.92
C PRO A 512 11.31 8.69 21.03
N VAL A 513 11.92 7.83 20.21
CA VAL A 513 11.20 6.97 19.25
C VAL A 513 10.23 6.02 19.96
N ASN A 514 10.54 5.63 21.20
CA ASN A 514 9.78 4.64 21.97
C ASN A 514 8.37 5.10 22.41
N ARG A 515 7.97 6.33 22.07
CA ARG A 515 6.57 6.78 22.16
C ARG A 515 5.70 6.25 21.01
N LEU A 516 6.33 5.67 20.00
CA LEU A 516 5.72 5.20 18.78
C LEU A 516 5.94 3.70 18.67
N GLU A 517 4.92 3.01 18.18
CA GLU A 517 4.90 1.59 17.91
C GLU A 517 5.62 1.28 16.59
N ALA A 518 6.39 0.19 16.57
CA ALA A 518 7.06 -0.27 15.36
C ALA A 518 6.12 -1.02 14.43
N GLY A 519 6.37 -0.94 13.12
CA GLY A 519 5.48 -1.41 12.06
C GLY A 519 4.37 -0.41 11.72
N HIS A 520 4.35 0.78 12.34
CA HIS A 520 3.27 1.76 12.18
C HIS A 520 3.73 2.99 11.41
N ILE A 521 2.76 3.64 10.75
CA ILE A 521 2.92 4.89 10.00
C ILE A 521 2.17 6.00 10.74
N TYR A 522 2.84 7.14 10.91
CA TYR A 522 2.33 8.29 11.63
C TYR A 522 2.23 9.51 10.72
N GLU A 523 1.13 10.23 10.78
CA GLU A 523 0.94 11.53 10.12
C GLU A 523 1.20 12.68 11.10
N VAL A 524 2.01 13.66 10.71
CA VAL A 524 2.36 14.82 11.54
C VAL A 524 1.25 15.87 11.49
N HIS A 525 0.86 16.33 12.68
CA HIS A 525 -0.07 17.43 12.89
C HIS A 525 0.62 18.55 13.68
N VAL A 526 0.37 19.77 13.25
CA VAL A 526 0.97 20.97 13.83
C VAL A 526 -0.15 21.92 14.21
N GLU A 527 -0.19 22.29 15.47
CA GLU A 527 -1.28 23.06 16.05
C GLU A 527 -0.77 24.36 16.66
N ILE A 528 -1.60 25.39 16.57
CA ILE A 528 -1.47 26.62 17.36
C ILE A 528 -2.58 26.68 18.39
N GLU A 529 -2.40 27.54 19.39
CA GLU A 529 -3.44 27.88 20.34
C GLU A 529 -4.12 29.17 19.88
N LYS A 530 -5.44 29.11 19.63
CA LYS A 530 -6.24 30.24 19.19
C LYS A 530 -7.56 30.25 19.95
N ASP A 531 -7.84 31.36 20.62
CA ASP A 531 -9.07 31.56 21.42
C ASP A 531 -9.33 30.43 22.44
N GLY A 532 -8.26 29.90 23.04
CA GLY A 532 -8.32 28.79 24.00
C GLY A 532 -8.55 27.40 23.39
N GLN A 533 -8.61 27.29 22.05
CA GLN A 533 -8.71 26.03 21.33
C GLN A 533 -7.43 25.71 20.59
N ARG A 534 -7.18 24.41 20.40
CA ARG A 534 -6.11 23.93 19.51
C ARG A 534 -6.65 23.93 18.09
N VAL A 535 -5.89 24.56 17.20
CA VAL A 535 -6.24 24.66 15.78
C VAL A 535 -5.08 24.10 14.98
N ASP A 536 -5.35 23.06 14.21
CA ASP A 536 -4.39 22.54 13.25
C ASP A 536 -4.19 23.56 12.10
N VAL A 537 -2.93 23.84 11.77
CA VAL A 537 -2.52 24.89 10.82
C VAL A 537 -1.90 24.32 9.54
N TRP A 538 -2.20 23.07 9.25
CA TRP A 538 -1.84 22.50 7.96
C TRP A 538 -2.57 23.20 6.81
N ASN A 539 -2.05 23.09 5.59
CA ASN A 539 -2.71 23.65 4.41
C ASN A 539 -2.97 22.58 3.35
N ASN A 540 -3.78 22.94 2.36
CA ASN A 540 -4.20 22.05 1.27
C ASN A 540 -3.09 21.79 0.23
N VAL A 541 -2.14 22.73 0.08
CA VAL A 541 -1.12 22.68 -0.98
C VAL A 541 0.08 21.84 -0.55
N THR A 542 0.44 21.93 0.72
CA THR A 542 1.51 21.14 1.32
C THR A 542 0.88 19.94 1.99
N PRO A 543 1.12 18.73 1.49
CA PRO A 543 0.57 17.53 2.08
C PRO A 543 1.10 17.29 3.50
N ARG A 544 0.31 16.63 4.36
CA ARG A 544 0.83 16.23 5.68
C ARG A 544 1.98 15.27 5.52
N VAL A 545 2.97 15.47 6.37
CA VAL A 545 4.19 14.68 6.39
C VAL A 545 3.93 13.43 7.20
N GLN A 546 4.15 12.27 6.61
CA GLN A 546 4.08 10.98 7.30
C GLN A 546 5.49 10.44 7.59
N PHE A 547 5.61 9.57 8.58
CA PHE A 547 6.83 8.81 8.84
C PHE A 547 6.51 7.46 9.47
N ALA A 548 7.29 6.44 9.12
CA ALA A 548 7.17 5.08 9.62
C ALA A 548 8.20 4.80 10.71
N ILE A 549 7.79 4.02 11.71
CA ILE A 549 8.72 3.38 12.64
C ILE A 549 8.83 1.92 12.24
N VAL A 550 10.01 1.48 11.87
CA VAL A 550 10.27 0.08 11.53
C VAL A 550 11.04 -0.58 12.66
N SER A 551 10.72 -1.83 12.97
CA SER A 551 11.72 -2.68 13.60
C SER A 551 12.44 -3.41 12.48
N PRO A 552 13.76 -3.64 12.56
CA PRO A 552 14.40 -4.50 11.60
C PRO A 552 13.79 -5.87 11.81
N VAL A 553 12.99 -6.27 10.85
CA VAL A 553 12.59 -7.64 10.64
C VAL A 553 13.88 -8.28 10.14
N THR A 554 14.66 -8.89 11.03
CA THR A 554 15.19 -10.20 10.66
C THR A 554 13.98 -10.94 10.14
N THR A 555 14.02 -11.37 8.88
CA THR A 555 12.96 -12.15 8.25
C THR A 555 12.71 -13.40 9.08
N ASP A 556 11.97 -13.24 10.17
CA ASP A 556 11.48 -14.26 11.07
C ASP A 556 10.27 -14.87 10.38
N ILE A 557 10.54 -15.53 9.25
CA ILE A 557 9.91 -16.81 9.01
C ILE A 557 10.61 -17.75 9.99
N SER A 558 9.88 -18.12 11.04
CA SER A 558 10.29 -19.04 12.09
C SER A 558 11.26 -20.10 11.57
N THR A 559 12.53 -20.01 11.97
CA THR A 559 13.39 -21.17 11.99
C THR A 559 12.72 -22.18 12.91
N VAL A 560 12.41 -23.36 12.35
CA VAL A 560 11.98 -24.52 13.13
C VAL A 560 12.96 -24.66 14.29
N GLU A 561 12.45 -24.61 15.53
CA GLU A 561 13.22 -24.95 16.71
C GLU A 561 13.81 -26.35 16.49
N THR A 562 15.09 -26.40 16.14
CA THR A 562 15.87 -27.63 16.29
C THR A 562 16.41 -27.60 17.70
N THR A 563 15.66 -28.23 18.59
CA THR A 563 16.20 -28.72 19.85
C THR A 563 17.41 -29.59 19.53
N ASP A 564 18.63 -29.11 19.82
CA ASP A 564 19.69 -29.92 20.43
C ASP A 564 20.95 -29.09 20.75
N ASN A 565 21.20 -28.94 22.06
CA ASN A 565 22.38 -28.29 22.63
C ASN A 565 23.63 -29.17 22.51
N THR A 566 24.22 -29.29 21.32
CA THR A 566 25.63 -29.73 21.20
C THR A 566 26.36 -28.95 20.10
N PRO A 567 27.39 -28.14 20.42
CA PRO A 567 28.10 -27.36 19.40
C PRO A 567 28.83 -28.28 18.43
N THR A 568 28.64 -28.05 17.12
CA THR A 568 29.34 -28.82 16.10
C THR A 568 30.72 -28.19 15.88
N ILE A 569 31.77 -28.99 16.08
CA ILE A 569 33.17 -28.55 16.00
C ILE A 569 33.83 -29.13 14.76
N TYR A 570 34.53 -28.30 13.98
CA TYR A 570 35.37 -28.71 12.86
C TYR A 570 36.81 -28.25 13.07
N ASN A 571 37.79 -28.97 12.53
CA ASN A 571 39.16 -28.44 12.40
C ASN A 571 39.26 -27.47 11.20
N ILE A 572 40.41 -26.79 11.03
CA ILE A 572 40.59 -25.84 9.92
C ILE A 572 40.53 -26.48 8.52
N GLN A 573 40.64 -27.81 8.45
CA GLN A 573 40.49 -28.58 7.21
C GLN A 573 39.03 -28.98 6.94
N GLY A 574 38.07 -28.53 7.76
CA GLY A 574 36.64 -28.81 7.57
C GLY A 574 36.21 -30.21 8.01
N ILE A 575 37.05 -30.94 8.75
CA ILE A 575 36.72 -32.27 9.28
C ILE A 575 36.00 -32.11 10.61
N ARG A 576 34.82 -32.73 10.72
CA ARG A 576 34.00 -32.73 11.95
C ARG A 576 34.73 -33.49 13.05
N MET A 577 34.91 -32.84 14.19
CA MET A 577 35.52 -33.43 15.38
C MET A 577 34.44 -34.07 16.24
N ALA A 578 34.59 -35.37 16.54
CA ALA A 578 33.69 -36.09 17.45
C ALA A 578 34.01 -35.82 18.95
N THR A 579 35.12 -35.12 19.22
CA THR A 579 35.64 -34.84 20.55
C THR A 579 35.19 -33.45 21.03
N SER A 580 34.83 -33.33 22.31
CA SER A 580 34.42 -32.06 22.93
C SER A 580 35.52 -31.00 22.87
N PHE A 581 35.14 -29.71 22.80
CA PHE A 581 36.10 -28.61 22.66
C PHE A 581 37.20 -28.64 23.72
N ASP A 582 36.86 -28.97 24.97
CA ASP A 582 37.79 -29.00 26.11
C ASP A 582 38.86 -30.09 26.03
N GLN A 583 38.65 -31.10 25.18
CA GLN A 583 39.59 -32.21 24.97
C GLN A 583 40.41 -32.10 23.69
N LEU A 584 40.14 -31.09 22.84
CA LEU A 584 40.91 -30.85 21.62
C LEU A 584 42.31 -30.27 21.93
N PRO A 585 43.36 -30.65 21.18
CA PRO A 585 44.69 -30.04 21.32
C PRO A 585 44.67 -28.55 20.94
N LYS A 586 45.66 -27.77 21.41
CA LYS A 586 45.80 -26.35 21.05
C LYS A 586 45.82 -26.17 19.54
N GLY A 587 45.01 -25.25 19.03
CA GLY A 587 44.75 -25.16 17.59
C GLY A 587 43.60 -24.21 17.27
N ILE A 588 43.27 -24.12 15.99
CA ILE A 588 42.13 -23.32 15.54
C ILE A 588 41.02 -24.27 15.10
N TYR A 589 39.81 -24.00 15.57
CA TYR A 589 38.62 -24.80 15.29
C TYR A 589 37.48 -23.90 14.82
N ILE A 590 36.54 -24.47 14.09
CA ILE A 590 35.29 -23.80 13.71
C ILE A 590 34.19 -24.39 14.58
N ILE A 591 33.61 -23.58 15.46
CA ILE A 591 32.55 -23.98 16.39
C ILE A 591 31.33 -23.16 16.04
N ASN A 592 30.24 -23.81 15.65
CA ASN A 592 28.99 -23.14 15.23
C ASN A 592 29.25 -22.01 14.21
N GLY A 593 30.11 -22.28 13.21
CA GLY A 593 30.44 -21.34 12.14
C GLY A 593 31.45 -20.23 12.51
N LYS A 594 31.92 -20.16 13.77
CA LYS A 594 32.92 -19.16 14.20
C LYS A 594 34.29 -19.79 14.41
N LYS A 595 35.33 -19.11 13.92
CA LYS A 595 36.74 -19.50 14.10
C LYS A 595 37.17 -19.19 15.54
N VAL A 596 37.45 -20.22 16.32
CA VAL A 596 37.87 -20.14 17.73
C VAL A 596 39.28 -20.70 17.86
N LYS A 597 40.16 -19.99 18.58
CA LYS A 597 41.51 -20.47 18.90
C LYS A 597 41.50 -21.05 20.31
N LYS A 598 42.00 -22.28 20.45
CA LYS A 598 42.19 -22.96 21.73
C LYS A 598 43.67 -22.98 22.13
#